data_AF-A0A6N1XBW8-F1
#
_entry.id   AF-A0A6N1XBW8-F1
#
_cell.length_a   1.000
_cell.length_b   1.000
_cell.length_c   1.000
_cell.angle_alpha   90.00
_cell.angle_beta   90.00
_cell.angle_gamma   90.00
#
_symmetry.space_group_name_H-M   'P 1'
#
loop_
_entity.id
_entity.type
_entity.pdbx_description
1 polymer ?
#
loop_
_entity_poly.entity_id
_entity_poly.type
_entity_poly.pdbx_seq_one_letter_code
_entity_poly.pdbx_strand_id
1 'polypeptide(L)'
;MLSIQDVLDYCDLDRGEIAAVAEHEHIPMTIAAELGEALLSTPEGVLRLHSMIVENMEHALQTGHYQHVEELGETYKHLQRTHPIPG
;
A
#
# COMPACT_ATOMS: atom_id res chain seq x y z
N MET A 1 -22.74 -10.09 7.84
CA MET A 1 -21.93 -10.01 6.61
C MET A 1 -20.90 -8.94 6.91
N LEU A 2 -19.60 -9.26 6.95
CA LEU A 2 -18.56 -8.26 7.16
C LEU A 2 -18.53 -7.33 5.94
N SER A 3 -18.58 -6.03 6.17
CA SER A 3 -18.39 -5.01 5.15
C SER A 3 -16.90 -4.85 4.84
N ILE A 4 -16.58 -4.27 3.68
CA ILE A 4 -15.21 -3.83 3.36
C ILE A 4 -14.67 -2.89 4.46
N GLN A 5 -15.56 -2.09 5.07
CA GLN A 5 -15.22 -1.22 6.19
C GLN A 5 -14.77 -2.00 7.44
N ASP A 6 -15.40 -3.14 7.76
CA ASP A 6 -14.98 -3.95 8.91
C ASP A 6 -13.60 -4.61 8.70
N VAL A 7 -13.22 -4.88 7.44
CA VAL A 7 -11.89 -5.40 7.08
C VAL A 7 -10.84 -4.29 7.12
N LEU A 8 -11.18 -3.09 6.65
CA LEU A 8 -10.30 -1.93 6.69
C LEU A 8 -10.05 -1.43 8.13
N ASP A 9 -11.06 -1.50 9.00
CA ASP A 9 -10.94 -1.11 10.41
C ASP A 9 -10.07 -2.07 11.25
N TYR A 10 -9.79 -3.28 10.75
CA TYR A 10 -8.95 -4.27 11.41
C TYR A 10 -7.55 -4.40 10.81
N CYS A 11 -7.33 -3.82 9.61
CA CYS A 11 -6.04 -3.87 8.95
C CYS A 11 -5.12 -2.80 9.55
N ASP A 12 -3.87 -3.16 9.82
CA ASP A 12 -2.86 -2.20 10.26
C ASP A 12 -2.42 -1.25 9.12
N LEU A 13 -2.98 -1.44 7.92
CA LEU A 13 -2.82 -0.56 6.77
C LEU A 13 -4.00 0.39 6.58
N ASP A 14 -3.70 1.62 6.20
CA ASP A 14 -4.69 2.57 5.73
C ASP A 14 -5.19 2.20 4.31
N ARG A 15 -6.38 2.72 3.97
CA ARG A 15 -6.98 2.53 2.66
C ARG A 15 -6.06 2.95 1.50
N GLY A 16 -5.22 3.97 1.67
CA GLY A 16 -4.25 4.39 0.66
C GLY A 16 -3.19 3.33 0.39
N GLU A 17 -2.68 2.71 1.46
CA GLU A 17 -1.64 1.67 1.38
C GLU A 17 -2.20 0.40 0.71
N ILE A 18 -3.43 0.02 1.08
CA ILE A 18 -4.14 -1.10 0.46
C ILE A 18 -4.42 -0.83 -1.03
N ALA A 19 -4.79 0.41 -1.38
CA ALA A 19 -4.98 0.79 -2.77
C ALA A 19 -3.69 0.71 -3.58
N ALA A 20 -2.56 1.10 -3.00
CA ALA A 20 -1.27 0.97 -3.66
C ALA A 20 -0.88 -0.51 -3.90
N VAL A 21 -1.14 -1.40 -2.95
CA VAL A 21 -0.95 -2.85 -3.15
C VAL A 21 -1.88 -3.38 -4.23
N ALA A 22 -3.16 -3.00 -4.20
CA ALA A 22 -4.15 -3.42 -5.19
C ALA A 22 -3.76 -2.99 -6.62
N GLU A 23 -3.27 -1.76 -6.76
CA GLU A 23 -2.78 -1.21 -8.01
C GLU A 23 -1.55 -1.96 -8.53
N HIS A 24 -0.58 -2.23 -7.64
CA HIS A 24 0.68 -2.87 -8.00
C HIS A 24 0.49 -4.32 -8.46
N GLU A 25 -0.28 -5.09 -7.70
CA GLU A 25 -0.50 -6.52 -7.97
C GLU A 25 -1.69 -6.76 -8.92
N HIS A 26 -2.40 -5.69 -9.32
CA HIS A 26 -3.59 -5.75 -10.15
C HIS A 26 -4.70 -6.67 -9.60
N ILE A 27 -4.93 -6.57 -8.29
CA ILE A 27 -5.89 -7.38 -7.53
C ILE A 27 -7.00 -6.53 -6.91
N PRO A 28 -8.16 -7.12 -6.54
CA PRO A 28 -9.20 -6.39 -5.83
C PRO A 28 -8.75 -5.88 -4.46
N MET A 29 -9.27 -4.73 -4.02
CA MET A 29 -8.99 -4.12 -2.71
C MET A 29 -9.12 -5.08 -1.53
N THR A 30 -10.09 -5.99 -1.55
CA THR A 30 -10.28 -7.00 -0.49
C THR A 30 -9.08 -7.94 -0.37
N ILE A 31 -8.53 -8.37 -1.51
CA ILE A 31 -7.38 -9.28 -1.57
C ILE A 31 -6.09 -8.52 -1.25
N ALA A 32 -5.99 -7.28 -1.70
CA ALA A 32 -4.87 -6.41 -1.37
C ALA A 32 -4.77 -6.12 0.13
N ALA A 33 -5.90 -5.98 0.83
CA ALA A 33 -5.92 -5.81 2.28
C ALA A 33 -5.32 -7.04 2.98
N GLU A 34 -5.78 -8.24 2.62
CA GLU A 34 -5.24 -9.50 3.17
C GLU A 34 -3.74 -9.70 2.84
N LEU A 35 -3.32 -9.37 1.61
CA LEU A 35 -1.92 -9.45 1.20
C LEU A 35 -1.06 -8.44 1.97
N GLY A 36 -1.52 -7.20 2.09
CA GLY A 36 -0.83 -6.15 2.82
C GLY A 36 -0.61 -6.53 4.29
N GLU A 37 -1.64 -7.05 4.95
CA GLU A 37 -1.56 -7.57 6.32
C GLU A 37 -0.53 -8.71 6.43
N ALA A 38 -0.52 -9.63 5.46
CA ALA A 38 0.47 -10.71 5.42
C ALA A 38 1.91 -10.20 5.21
N LEU A 39 2.09 -9.13 4.43
CA LEU A 39 3.39 -8.48 4.23
C LEU A 39 3.88 -7.79 5.51
N LEU A 40 3.01 -7.15 6.28
CA LEU A 40 3.38 -6.53 7.55
C LEU A 40 3.88 -7.52 8.60
N SER A 41 3.56 -8.81 8.46
CA SER A 41 3.96 -9.86 9.40
C SER A 41 5.46 -10.17 9.38
N THR A 42 6.22 -9.70 8.38
CA THR A 42 7.68 -9.93 8.30
C THR A 42 8.46 -8.67 7.91
N PRO A 43 9.73 -8.52 8.37
CA PRO A 43 10.60 -7.44 7.94
C PRO A 43 10.76 -7.33 6.42
N GLU A 44 10.88 -8.46 5.74
CA GLU A 44 11.00 -8.53 4.29
C GLU A 44 9.71 -8.11 3.57
N GLY A 45 8.54 -8.43 4.16
CA GLY A 45 7.25 -8.03 3.61
C GLY A 45 7.01 -6.52 3.75
N VAL A 46 7.42 -5.91 4.87
CA VAL A 46 7.42 -4.45 5.03
C VAL A 46 8.29 -3.79 3.95
N LEU A 47 9.51 -4.29 3.73
CA LEU A 47 10.37 -3.83 2.64
C LEU A 47 9.70 -3.95 1.26
N ARG A 48 9.02 -5.08 1.00
CA ARG A 48 8.28 -5.29 -0.26
C ARG A 48 7.16 -4.27 -0.41
N LEU A 49 6.43 -3.97 0.66
CA LEU A 49 5.36 -2.97 0.66
C LEU A 49 5.88 -1.57 0.32
N HIS A 50 7.02 -1.18 0.88
CA HIS A 50 7.68 0.08 0.50
C HIS A 50 8.04 0.11 -0.99
N SER A 51 8.64 -0.97 -1.50
CA SER A 51 9.00 -1.06 -2.92
C SER A 51 7.79 -0.95 -3.84
N MET A 52 6.67 -1.60 -3.50
CA MET A 52 5.44 -1.54 -4.31
C MET A 52 4.95 -0.11 -4.52
N ILE A 53 4.91 0.71 -3.45
CA ILE A 53 4.46 2.10 -3.55
C ILE A 53 5.45 2.93 -4.39
N VAL A 54 6.76 2.71 -4.23
CA VAL A 54 7.79 3.38 -5.03
C VAL A 54 7.68 3.01 -6.50
N GLU A 55 7.53 1.73 -6.82
CA GLU A 55 7.38 1.22 -8.19
C GLU A 55 6.11 1.81 -8.85
N ASN A 56 5.01 1.94 -8.10
CA ASN A 56 3.79 2.61 -8.57
C ASN A 56 4.05 4.09 -8.86
N MET A 57 4.77 4.81 -7.99
CA MET A 57 5.14 6.22 -8.23
C MET A 57 5.99 6.37 -9.48
N GLU A 58 6.96 5.48 -9.69
CA GLU A 58 7.79 5.48 -10.89
C GLU A 58 6.96 5.25 -12.15
N HIS A 59 6.04 4.29 -12.12
CA HIS A 59 5.15 4.00 -13.26
C HIS A 59 4.19 5.17 -13.54
N ALA A 60 3.61 5.78 -12.50
CA ALA A 60 2.77 6.95 -12.60
C ALA A 60 3.52 8.16 -13.18
N LEU A 61 4.79 8.34 -12.77
CA LEU A 61 5.65 9.39 -13.31
C LEU A 61 5.96 9.16 -14.80
N GLN A 62 6.30 7.93 -15.19
CA GLN A 62 6.58 7.56 -16.59
C GLN A 62 5.38 7.75 -17.51
N THR A 63 4.16 7.59 -16.99
CA THR A 63 2.91 7.75 -17.73
C THR A 63 2.35 9.19 -17.68
N GLY A 64 2.98 10.09 -16.91
CA GLY A 64 2.59 11.49 -16.81
C GLY A 64 1.43 11.76 -15.84
N HIS A 65 1.11 10.82 -14.96
CA HIS A 65 0.06 10.94 -13.96
C HIS A 65 0.56 11.63 -12.67
N TYR A 66 0.99 12.89 -12.78
CA TYR A 66 1.61 13.62 -11.67
C TYR A 66 0.72 13.77 -10.41
N GLN A 67 -0.60 13.89 -10.58
CA GLN A 67 -1.51 13.94 -9.43
C GLN A 67 -1.49 12.61 -8.65
N HIS A 68 -1.48 11.49 -9.37
CA HIS A 68 -1.40 10.16 -8.76
C HIS A 68 -0.08 9.94 -8.03
N VAL A 69 1.02 10.50 -8.55
CA VAL A 69 2.32 10.50 -7.86
C VAL A 69 2.23 11.24 -6.51
N GLU A 70 1.51 12.37 -6.45
CA GLU A 70 1.31 13.11 -5.19
C GLU A 70 0.49 12.30 -4.19
N GLU A 71 -0.59 11.66 -4.64
CA GLU A 71 -1.44 10.78 -3.82
C GLU A 71 -0.66 9.58 -3.25
N LEU A 72 0.14 8.92 -4.09
CA LEU A 72 1.06 7.85 -3.66
C LEU A 72 2.16 8.37 -2.72
N GLY A 73 2.62 9.60 -2.93
CA GLY A 73 3.62 10.25 -2.07
C GLY A 73 3.12 10.50 -0.65
N GLU A 74 1.89 10.97 -0.49
CA GLU A 74 1.27 11.12 0.84
C GLU A 74 1.03 9.75 1.50
N THR A 75 0.60 8.76 0.72
CA THR A 75 0.46 7.37 1.18
C THR A 75 1.81 6.82 1.67
N TYR A 76 2.89 7.07 0.93
CA TYR A 76 4.22 6.59 1.28
C TYR A 76 4.76 7.25 2.55
N LYS A 77 4.51 8.55 2.75
CA LYS A 77 4.85 9.24 4.00
C LYS A 77 4.09 8.67 5.20
N HIS A 78 2.83 8.30 5.01
CA HIS A 78 2.06 7.62 6.04
C HIS A 78 2.69 6.27 6.38
N LEU A 79 2.96 5.44 5.37
CA LEU A 79 3.59 4.13 5.53
C LEU A 79 4.92 4.21 6.29
N GLN A 80 5.80 5.15 5.95
CA GLN A 80 7.08 5.33 6.65
C GLN A 80 6.94 5.67 8.13
N ARG A 81 5.84 6.32 8.52
CA ARG A 81 5.59 6.71 9.92
C ARG A 81 4.97 5.57 10.73
N THR A 82 4.08 4.80 10.11
CA THR A 82 3.38 3.68 10.76
C THR A 82 4.21 2.41 10.75
N HIS A 83 4.88 2.13 9.63
CA HIS A 83 5.62 0.90 9.34
C HIS A 83 7.05 1.23 8.85
N PRO A 84 7.97 1.63 9.74
CA PRO A 84 9.33 2.01 9.33
C PRO A 84 10.13 0.81 8.82
N ILE A 85 11.04 1.07 7.88
CA ILE A 85 11.95 0.06 7.35
C ILE A 85 12.81 -0.51 8.49
N PRO A 86 12.79 -1.84 8.72
CA PRO A 86 13.65 -2.48 9.70
C PRO A 86 15.13 -2.34 9.27
N GLY A 87 15.96 -1.81 10.17
CA GLY A 87 17.39 -1.57 9.95
C GLY A 87 18.28 -2.77 10.25
#